data_AF-A0A7L5EHI9-F1
#
_entry.id   AF-A0A7L5EHI9-F1
#
_cell.length_a   1.000
_cell.length_b   1.000
_cell.length_c   1.000
_cell.angle_alpha   90.00
_cell.angle_beta   90.00
_cell.angle_gamma   90.00
#
_symmetry.space_group_name_H-M   'P 1'
#
loop_
_entity.id
_entity.type
_entity.pdbx_description
1 polymer ?
#
loop_
_entity_poly.entity_id
_entity_poly.type
_entity_poly.pdbx_seq_one_letter_code
_entity_poly.pdbx_strand_id
1 'polypeptide(L)' 'MRKKIIQWGFMTVLCLWGMVSFILIAGDEAPEAHLTLGDFILIKALAFASFAGCLLCGKWLFRKGLLPEINIQED' A
#
# COMPACT_ATOMS: atom_id res chain seq x y z
N MET A 1 -18.79 13.76 -11.73
CA MET A 1 -17.39 14.08 -12.07
C MET A 1 -16.49 14.19 -10.83
N ARG A 2 -16.64 15.19 -9.95
CA ARG A 2 -15.78 15.37 -8.75
C ARG A 2 -15.63 14.15 -7.84
N LYS A 3 -16.72 13.44 -7.55
CA LYS A 3 -16.68 12.24 -6.70
C LYS A 3 -15.81 11.11 -7.30
N LYS A 4 -15.89 10.89 -8.62
CA LYS A 4 -15.05 9.90 -9.30
C LYS A 4 -13.57 10.26 -9.24
N ILE A 5 -13.22 11.55 -9.41
CA ILE A 5 -11.83 12.02 -9.30
C ILE A 5 -11.26 11.72 -7.90
N ILE A 6 -12.06 11.97 -6.86
CA ILE A 6 -11.65 11.70 -5.47
C ILE A 6 -11.46 10.19 -5.23
N GLN A 7 -12.37 9.35 -5.73
CA GLN A 7 -12.29 7.90 -5.62
C GLN A 7 -11.04 7.34 -6.32
N TRP A 8 -10.74 7.83 -7.52
CA TRP A 8 -9.52 7.48 -8.25
C TRP A 8 -8.27 8.00 -7.55
N GLY A 9 -8.31 9.20 -6.97
CA GLY A 9 -7.22 9.74 -6.15
C GLY A 9 -6.90 8.84 -4.96
N PHE A 10 -7.91 8.40 -4.20
CA PHE A 10 -7.71 7.46 -3.10
C PHE A 10 -7.14 6.11 -3.57
N MET A 11 -7.63 5.58 -4.71
CA MET A 11 -7.13 4.34 -5.28
C MET A 11 -5.65 4.45 -5.67
N THR A 12 -5.26 5.53 -6.36
CA THR A 12 -3.87 5.79 -6.76
C THR A 12 -2.96 5.94 -5.55
N VAL A 13 -3.39 6.67 -4.51
CA VAL A 13 -2.61 6.84 -3.28
C VAL A 13 -2.42 5.51 -2.55
N LEU A 14 -3.48 4.70 -2.42
CA LEU A 14 -3.38 3.37 -1.81
C LEU A 14 -2.46 2.44 -2.61
N CYS A 15 -2.55 2.44 -3.94
CA CYS A 15 -1.66 1.65 -4.80
C CYS A 15 -0.20 2.11 -4.70
N LEU A 16 0.08 3.42 -4.76
CA LEU A 16 1.43 3.95 -4.58
C LEU A 16 2.00 3.60 -3.21
N TRP A 17 1.22 3.78 -2.15
CA TRP A 17 1.64 3.45 -0.79
C TRP A 17 1.90 1.95 -0.62
N GLY A 18 1.01 1.10 -1.15
CA GLY A 18 1.18 -0.34 -1.16
C GLY A 18 2.43 -0.78 -1.92
N MET A 19 2.68 -0.18 -3.09
CA MET A 19 3.87 -0.47 -3.91
C MET A 19 5.16 -0.06 -3.20
N VAL A 20 5.23 1.14 -2.60
CA VAL A 20 6.39 1.59 -1.83
C VAL A 20 6.65 0.66 -0.65
N SER A 21 5.60 0.30 0.10
CA SER A 21 5.72 -0.63 1.23
C SER A 21 6.22 -2.00 0.78
N PHE A 22 5.75 -2.49 -0.37
CA PHE A 22 6.21 -3.75 -0.95
C PHE A 22 7.68 -3.70 -1.41
N ILE A 23 8.10 -2.59 -2.03
CA ILE A 23 9.49 -2.36 -2.41
C ILE A 23 10.40 -2.34 -1.17
N LEU A 24 9.96 -1.75 -0.05
CA LEU A 24 10.71 -1.78 1.20
C LEU A 24 10.79 -3.19 1.81
N ILE A 25 9.74 -4.01 1.65
CA ILE A 25 9.75 -5.40 2.12
C ILE A 25 10.69 -6.27 1.25
N ALA A 26 10.62 -6.09 -0.07
CA ALA A 26 11.34 -6.90 -1.06
C ALA A 26 12.78 -6.43 -1.29
N GLY A 27 13.05 -5.14 -1.07
CA GLY A 27 14.38 -4.56 -1.13
C GLY A 27 15.27 -5.16 -0.05
N ASP A 28 16.49 -5.50 -0.44
CA ASP A 28 17.56 -5.81 0.49
C ASP A 28 18.19 -4.48 0.95
N GLU A 29 18.37 -4.32 2.25
CA GLU A 29 18.97 -3.11 2.79
C GLU A 29 20.45 -3.10 2.41
N ALA A 30 20.96 -1.98 1.91
CA ALA A 30 22.27 -1.90 1.28
C ALA A 30 23.35 -2.64 2.10
N PRO A 31 24.20 -3.46 1.48
CA PRO A 31 25.17 -4.32 2.18
C PRO A 31 26.21 -3.54 3.00
N GLU A 32 26.30 -2.23 2.78
CA GLU A 32 27.16 -1.25 3.47
C GLU A 32 26.57 -0.84 4.84
N ALA A 33 25.27 -1.02 5.05
CA ALA A 33 24.58 -0.63 6.27
C ALA A 33 24.74 -1.76 7.30
N HIS A 34 25.64 -1.56 8.27
CA HIS A 34 25.75 -2.38 9.47
C HIS A 34 24.51 -2.22 10.36
N LEU A 35 23.34 -2.63 9.87
CA LEU A 35 22.12 -2.71 10.66
C LEU A 35 22.20 -3.95 11.52
N THR A 36 21.92 -3.80 12.81
CA THR A 36 21.79 -4.96 13.70
C THR A 36 20.63 -5.82 13.22
N LEU A 37 20.71 -7.15 13.36
CA LEU A 37 19.64 -8.09 12.98
C LEU A 37 18.26 -7.68 13.52
N GLY A 38 18.24 -7.07 14.72
CA GLY A 38 17.03 -6.50 15.32
C GLY A 38 16.43 -5.34 14.52
N ASP A 39 17.25 -4.40 14.04
CA ASP A 39 16.79 -3.26 13.25
C ASP A 39 16.27 -3.71 11.87
N PHE A 40 16.94 -4.68 11.25
CA PHE A 40 16.48 -5.28 9.98
C PHE A 40 15.10 -5.95 10.12
N ILE A 41 14.90 -6.72 11.19
CA ILE A 41 13.60 -7.35 11.47
C ILE A 41 12.56 -6.28 11.82
N LEU A 42 12.94 -5.23 12.56
CA LEU A 42 12.03 -4.14 12.92
C LEU A 42 11.55 -3.38 11.68
N ILE A 43 12.45 -3.04 10.76
CA ILE A 43 12.10 -2.33 9.51
C ILE A 43 11.20 -3.20 8.64
N LYS A 44 11.53 -4.49 8.45
CA LYS A 44 10.67 -5.43 7.71
C LYS A 44 9.30 -5.60 8.37
N ALA A 45 9.24 -5.74 9.70
CA ALA A 45 7.99 -5.86 10.43
C ALA A 45 7.14 -4.59 10.30
N LEU A 46 7.77 -3.40 10.38
CA LEU A 46 7.10 -2.12 10.21
C LEU A 46 6.58 -1.95 8.77
N ALA A 47 7.36 -2.33 7.77
CA ALA A 47 6.95 -2.31 6.38
C ALA A 47 5.78 -3.28 6.12
N PHE A 48 5.81 -4.48 6.71
CA PHE A 48 4.68 -5.42 6.69
C PHE A 48 3.44 -4.86 7.37
N ALA A 49 3.58 -4.22 8.53
CA ALA A 49 2.48 -3.60 9.24
C ALA A 49 1.86 -2.45 8.44
N SER A 50 2.70 -1.61 7.81
CA SER A 50 2.27 -0.53 6.91
C SER A 50 1.52 -1.07 5.69
N PHE A 51 2.04 -2.14 5.08
CA PHE A 51 1.41 -2.79 3.94
C PHE A 51 0.05 -3.42 4.33
N ALA A 52 0.00 -4.15 5.45
CA ALA A 52 -1.25 -4.70 5.98
C ALA A 52 -2.26 -3.60 6.30
N GLY A 53 -1.81 -2.49 6.90
CA GLY A 53 -2.62 -1.30 7.14
C GLY A 53 -3.19 -0.71 5.84
N CYS A 54 -2.40 -0.65 4.77
CA CYS A 54 -2.84 -0.22 3.45
C CYS A 54 -3.96 -1.11 2.89
N LEU A 55 -3.81 -2.43 2.99
CA LEU A 55 -4.82 -3.39 2.56
C LEU A 55 -6.12 -3.30 3.37
N LEU A 56 -6.01 -3.13 4.70
CA LEU A 56 -7.16 -2.95 5.58
C LEU A 56 -7.89 -1.64 5.29
N CYS A 57 -7.15 -0.54 5.09
CA CYS A 57 -7.69 0.75 4.66
C CYS A 57 -8.40 0.62 3.31
N GLY A 58 -7.79 -0.04 2.32
CA GLY A 58 -8.40 -0.31 1.03
C GLY A 58 -9.70 -1.12 1.16
N LYS A 59 -9.70 -2.18 1.96
CA LYS A 59 -10.89 -3.02 2.23
C LYS A 59 -11.99 -2.26 2.96
N TRP A 60 -11.63 -1.37 3.88
CA TRP A 60 -12.59 -0.52 4.60
C TRP A 60 -13.17 0.57 3.70
N LEU A 61 -12.34 1.19 2.87
CA LEU A 61 -12.74 2.20 1.89
C LEU A 61 -13.64 1.59 0.80
N PHE A 62 -13.38 0.33 0.43
CA PHE A 62 -14.21 -0.45 -0.48
C PHE A 62 -15.59 -0.70 0.11
N ARG A 63 -15.65 -1.16 1.38
CA ARG A 63 -16.92 -1.35 2.11
C ARG A 63 -17.75 -0.07 2.22
N LYS A 64 -17.11 1.09 2.27
CA LYS A 64 -17.81 2.39 2.29
C LYS A 64 -18.28 2.88 0.91
N GLY A 65 -17.98 2.17 -0.18
CA GLY A 65 -18.29 2.64 -1.54
C GLY A 65 -17.47 3.87 -1.96
N LEU A 66 -16.34 4.12 -1.30
CA LEU A 66 -15.42 5.23 -1.59
C LEU A 66 -14.33 4.85 -2.61
N LEU A 67 -14.34 3.61 -3.11
CA LEU A 67 -13.59 3.23 -4.29
C LEU A 67 -14.47 3.33 -5.54
N PRO A 68 -13.89 3.67 -6.69
CA PRO A 68 -14.65 3.74 -7.92
C PRO A 68 -15.13 2.32 -8.25
N GLU A 69 -16.42 2.17 -8.53
CA GLU A 69 -16.93 0.93 -9.11
C GLU A 69 -16.25 0.77 -10.48
N ILE A 70 -15.28 -0.13 -10.52
CA ILE A 70 -14.66 -0.63 -11.74
C ILE A 70 -15.74 -1.49 -12.39
N ASN A 71 -16.62 -0.85 -13.17
CA ASN A 71 -17.46 -1.56 -14.12
C ASN A 71 -16.50 -2.07 -15.20
N ILE A 72 -15.96 -3.26 -14.99
CA ILE A 72 -15.24 -4.01 -16.00
C ILE A 72 -16.33 -4.40 -17.01
N GLN A 73 -16.59 -3.51 -17.96
CA GLN A 73 -17.20 -3.93 -19.21
C GLN A 73 -16.16 -4.85 -19.85
N GLU A 74 -16.35 -6.16 -19.68
CA GLU A 74 -15.78 -7.17 -20.57
C GLU A 74 -16.39 -6.89 -21.96
N ASP A 75 -15.62 -6.18 -22.80
CA ASP A 75 -15.77 -6.16 -24.26
C ASP A 75 -15.02 -7.35 -24.87
#